data_AF-A0A0U5L5Q3-F1
#
_entry.id   AF-A0A0U5L5Q3-F1
#
_cell.length_a   1.000
_cell.length_b   1.000
_cell.length_c   1.000
_cell.angle_alpha   90.00
_cell.angle_beta   90.00
_cell.angle_gamma   90.00
#
_symmetry.space_group_name_H-M   'P 1'
#
loop_
_entity.id
_entity.type
_entity.pdbx_description
1 polymer ?
#
loop_
_entity_poly.entity_id
_entity_poly.type
_entity_poly.pdbx_seq_one_letter_code
_entity_poly.pdbx_strand_id
1 'polypeptide(L)'
;MVSPRQTQAGVMATVKLTVRRLYRLQDERMVNAQATARIYVGDTLIASEEIGGMTESPVSKYLHHQLSATLPVRVEWDCNGIADMTVTDIALCPCCQHDGHE
;
A
#
# COMPACT_ATOMS: atom_id res chain seq x y z
N MET A 1 40.50 -14.18 -12.13
CA MET A 1 39.68 -14.56 -10.97
C MET A 1 38.47 -13.63 -10.96
N VAL A 2 37.35 -14.10 -11.49
CA VAL A 2 36.16 -13.28 -11.70
C VAL A 2 35.26 -13.50 -10.50
N SER A 3 35.14 -12.51 -9.63
CA SER A 3 34.10 -12.50 -8.59
C SER A 3 32.77 -12.27 -9.28
N PRO A 4 31.79 -13.19 -9.22
CA PRO A 4 30.43 -12.81 -9.55
C PRO A 4 29.93 -11.93 -8.41
N ARG A 5 29.86 -10.61 -8.65
CA ARG A 5 28.90 -9.75 -7.96
C ARG A 5 27.54 -10.37 -8.24
N GLN A 6 27.00 -11.08 -7.25
CA GLN A 6 25.59 -11.44 -7.25
C GLN A 6 24.81 -10.13 -7.24
N THR A 7 24.35 -9.70 -8.41
CA THR A 7 23.25 -8.75 -8.54
C THR A 7 22.07 -9.46 -7.90
N GLN A 8 21.80 -9.11 -6.65
CA GLN A 8 20.66 -9.56 -5.89
C GLN A 8 19.41 -9.14 -6.66
N ALA A 9 18.82 -10.07 -7.41
CA ALA A 9 17.48 -9.93 -7.95
C ALA A 9 16.54 -9.89 -6.73
N GLY A 10 16.38 -8.70 -6.15
CA GLY A 10 15.49 -8.47 -5.03
C GLY A 10 14.10 -8.87 -5.48
N VAL A 11 13.53 -9.87 -4.82
CA VAL A 11 12.13 -10.28 -5.03
C VAL A 11 11.29 -9.03 -4.77
N MET A 12 10.74 -8.43 -5.83
CA MET A 12 9.88 -7.25 -5.74
C MET A 12 8.53 -7.68 -5.20
N ALA A 13 8.44 -7.81 -3.89
CA ALA A 13 7.20 -8.07 -3.21
C ALA A 13 6.27 -6.86 -3.35
N THR A 14 4.97 -7.11 -3.41
CA THR A 14 3.97 -6.06 -3.58
C THR A 14 2.98 -6.14 -2.43
N VAL A 15 2.54 -4.98 -1.97
CA VAL A 15 1.43 -4.86 -1.01
C VAL A 15 0.29 -4.09 -1.64
N LYS A 16 -0.93 -4.47 -1.28
CA LYS A 16 -2.17 -3.80 -1.65
C LYS A 16 -2.70 -3.02 -0.46
N LEU A 17 -2.62 -1.70 -0.53
CA LEU A 17 -3.35 -0.81 0.36
C LEU A 17 -4.79 -0.68 -0.14
N THR A 18 -5.77 -0.93 0.72
CA THR A 18 -7.19 -0.73 0.42
C THR A 18 -7.76 0.30 1.38
N VAL A 19 -8.30 1.39 0.85
CA VAL A 19 -9.07 2.38 1.59
C VAL A 19 -10.54 2.03 1.41
N ARG A 20 -11.19 1.56 2.47
CA ARG A 20 -12.59 1.13 2.44
C ARG A 20 -13.54 2.30 2.70
N ARG A 21 -13.13 3.21 3.58
CA ARG A 21 -13.86 4.42 3.95
C ARG A 21 -12.89 5.56 4.18
N LEU A 22 -13.25 6.73 3.71
CA LEU A 22 -12.60 8.00 4.05
C LEU A 22 -13.64 9.10 3.93
N TYR A 23 -13.99 9.73 5.05
CA TYR A 23 -14.89 10.89 5.08
C TYR A 23 -14.83 11.54 6.45
N ARG A 24 -15.38 12.74 6.57
CA ARG A 24 -15.68 13.36 7.86
C ARG A 24 -17.15 13.77 7.88
N LEU A 25 -17.72 13.90 9.07
CA LEU A 25 -19.10 14.37 9.23
C LEU A 25 -19.09 15.88 9.47
N GLN A 26 -19.88 16.60 8.69
CA GLN A 26 -20.17 18.01 8.87
C GLN A 26 -21.67 18.21 8.72
N ASP A 27 -22.34 18.69 9.77
CA ASP A 27 -23.81 18.85 9.81
C ASP A 27 -24.54 17.58 9.36
N GLU A 28 -24.09 16.43 9.89
CA GLU A 28 -24.59 15.07 9.58
C GLU A 28 -24.40 14.63 8.12
N ARG A 29 -23.70 15.42 7.30
CA ARG A 29 -23.34 15.07 5.92
C ARG A 29 -21.91 14.56 5.86
N MET A 30 -21.69 13.55 5.01
CA MET A 30 -20.35 13.12 4.65
C MET A 30 -19.71 14.16 3.74
N VAL A 31 -18.52 14.60 4.11
CA VAL A 31 -17.69 15.51 3.30
C VAL A 31 -16.27 14.97 3.20
N ASN A 32 -15.50 15.55 2.27
CA ASN A 32 -14.13 15.15 2.02
C ASN A 32 -13.28 15.20 3.30
N ALA A 33 -12.46 14.16 3.47
CA ALA A 33 -11.47 14.06 4.53
C ALA A 33 -10.06 13.99 3.94
N GLN A 34 -9.08 14.08 4.82
CA GLN A 34 -7.67 13.89 4.54
C GLN A 34 -7.14 12.88 5.55
N ALA A 35 -6.36 11.93 5.05
CA ALA A 35 -5.68 10.93 5.83
C ALA A 35 -4.25 10.73 5.33
N THR A 36 -3.32 10.48 6.25
CA THR A 36 -1.95 10.08 5.92
C THR A 36 -1.77 8.63 6.36
N ALA A 37 -1.68 7.74 5.38
CA ALA A 37 -1.41 6.32 5.61
C ALA A 37 0.09 6.05 5.63
N ARG A 38 0.55 5.26 6.60
CA ARG A 38 1.93 4.80 6.75
C ARG A 38 1.95 3.29 6.64
N ILE A 39 2.65 2.77 5.65
CA ILE A 39 2.66 1.35 5.31
C ILE A 39 4.00 0.77 5.75
N TYR A 40 3.93 -0.30 6.53
CA TYR A 40 5.06 -0.97 7.13
C TYR A 40 5.15 -2.43 6.67
N VAL A 41 6.38 -2.90 6.53
CA VAL A 41 6.73 -4.32 6.35
C VAL A 41 7.71 -4.69 7.45
N GLY A 42 7.30 -5.58 8.35
CA GLY A 42 7.92 -5.72 9.67
C GLY A 42 7.89 -4.38 10.40
N ASP A 43 9.08 -3.94 10.84
CA ASP A 43 9.27 -2.65 11.52
C ASP A 43 9.67 -1.51 10.56
N THR A 44 9.80 -1.80 9.26
CA THR A 44 10.29 -0.82 8.28
C THR A 44 9.13 -0.09 7.63
N LEU A 45 9.13 1.25 7.71
CA LEU A 45 8.23 2.10 6.93
C LEU A 45 8.64 2.03 5.45
N ILE A 46 7.78 1.51 4.60
CA ILE A 46 8.04 1.40 3.15
C ILE A 46 7.43 2.52 2.34
N ALA A 47 6.35 3.15 2.83
CA ALA A 47 5.67 4.23 2.13
C ALA A 47 4.82 5.09 3.09
N SER A 48 4.67 6.37 2.75
CA SER A 48 3.72 7.30 3.34
C SER A 48 2.87 7.89 2.23
N GLU A 49 1.55 7.82 2.39
CA GLU A 49 0.56 8.15 1.36
C GLU A 49 -0.42 9.18 1.89
N GLU A 50 -0.51 10.33 1.22
CA GLU A 50 -1.55 11.32 1.45
C GLU A 50 -2.78 10.96 0.63
N ILE A 51 -3.90 10.76 1.31
CA ILE A 51 -5.15 10.31 0.72
C ILE A 51 -6.21 11.36 1.06
N GLY A 52 -6.72 11.99 0.01
CA GLY A 52 -7.75 13.02 0.11
C GLY A 52 -9.03 12.64 -0.62
N GLY A 53 -10.15 13.19 -0.16
CA GLY A 53 -11.44 13.08 -0.80
C GLY A 53 -12.46 12.33 0.05
N MET A 54 -13.41 11.69 -0.63
CA MET A 54 -14.44 10.88 0.00
C MET A 54 -14.46 9.49 -0.66
N THR A 55 -14.44 8.44 0.16
CA THR A 55 -14.43 7.05 -0.30
C THR A 55 -15.64 6.33 0.29
N GLU A 56 -16.67 6.15 -0.54
CA GLU A 56 -17.85 5.34 -0.22
C GLU A 56 -17.74 3.91 -0.76
N SER A 57 -16.90 3.71 -1.79
CA SER A 57 -16.54 2.40 -2.36
C SER A 57 -15.06 2.12 -2.19
N PRO A 58 -14.64 0.89 -1.85
CA PRO A 58 -13.24 0.58 -1.62
C PRO A 58 -12.35 0.90 -2.83
N VAL A 59 -11.27 1.64 -2.60
CA VAL A 59 -10.22 1.92 -3.60
C VAL A 59 -8.91 1.27 -3.17
N SER A 60 -8.13 0.80 -4.14
CA SER A 60 -6.88 0.09 -3.87
C SER A 60 -5.69 0.74 -4.55
N LYS A 61 -4.57 0.81 -3.82
CA LYS A 61 -3.26 1.19 -4.34
C LYS A 61 -2.31 0.02 -4.15
N TYR A 62 -1.46 -0.22 -5.14
CA TYR A 62 -0.42 -1.24 -5.09
C TYR A 62 0.94 -0.57 -4.90
N LEU A 63 1.74 -1.09 -3.98
CA LEU A 63 3.06 -0.57 -3.64
C LEU A 63 4.09 -1.70 -3.71
N HIS A 64 5.21 -1.46 -4.38
CA HIS A 64 6.30 -2.41 -4.51
C HIS A 64 7.38 -2.14 -3.46
N HIS A 65 7.95 -3.19 -2.88
CA HIS A 65 9.07 -3.10 -1.94
C HIS A 65 10.09 -4.20 -2.16
N GLN A 66 11.31 -3.95 -1.66
CA GLN A 66 12.45 -4.86 -1.79
C GLN A 66 12.69 -5.74 -0.55
N LEU A 67 11.85 -5.59 0.47
CA LEU A 67 11.91 -6.38 1.71
C LEU A 67 11.33 -7.80 1.51
N SER A 68 11.70 -8.71 2.41
CA SER A 68 11.22 -10.10 2.37
C SER A 68 9.68 -10.16 2.42
N ALA A 69 9.09 -10.94 1.50
CA ALA A 69 7.65 -11.19 1.45
C ALA A 69 7.12 -12.00 2.66
N THR A 70 8.00 -12.57 3.49
CA THR A 70 7.62 -13.30 4.71
C THR A 70 7.38 -12.40 5.92
N LEU A 71 7.71 -11.11 5.81
CA LEU A 71 7.53 -10.16 6.89
C LEU A 71 6.06 -9.72 6.98
N PRO A 72 5.53 -9.52 8.20
CA PRO A 72 4.15 -9.06 8.37
C PRO A 72 3.96 -7.66 7.80
N VAL A 73 2.79 -7.40 7.21
CA VAL A 73 2.44 -6.08 6.68
C VAL A 73 1.46 -5.37 7.61
N ARG A 74 1.65 -4.06 7.78
CA ARG A 74 0.84 -3.20 8.65
C ARG A 74 0.58 -1.87 7.96
N VAL A 75 -0.61 -1.32 8.17
CA VAL A 75 -0.90 0.07 7.84
C VAL A 75 -1.37 0.79 9.10
N GLU A 76 -0.85 1.98 9.30
CA GLU A 76 -1.32 2.93 10.30
C GLU A 76 -1.76 4.20 9.58
N TRP A 77 -2.68 4.95 10.17
CA TRP A 77 -3.12 6.20 9.58
C TRP A 77 -3.47 7.24 10.63
N ASP A 78 -3.22 8.49 10.26
CA ASP A 78 -3.83 9.66 10.90
C ASP A 78 -4.88 10.23 9.95
N CYS A 79 -6.01 10.69 10.48
CA CYS A 79 -7.05 11.28 9.64
C CYS A 79 -7.87 12.33 10.39
N ASN A 80 -8.39 13.31 9.65
CA ASN A 80 -9.23 14.39 10.21
C ASN A 80 -10.73 14.01 10.30
N GLY A 81 -11.04 12.71 10.40
CA GLY A 81 -12.40 12.19 10.34
C GLY A 81 -12.46 10.68 10.58
N ILE A 82 -13.15 9.98 9.70
CA ILE A 82 -13.33 8.53 9.70
C ILE A 82 -12.54 7.97 8.52
N ALA A 83 -11.65 7.02 8.82
CA ALA A 83 -10.93 6.25 7.84
C ALA A 83 -10.86 4.78 8.24
N ASP A 84 -11.02 3.89 7.26
CA ASP A 84 -10.84 2.44 7.41
C ASP A 84 -9.92 1.95 6.29
N MET A 85 -8.73 1.48 6.67
CA MET A 85 -7.70 1.05 5.73
C MET A 85 -7.17 -0.33 6.10
N THR A 86 -6.85 -1.12 5.09
CA THR A 86 -6.22 -2.43 5.26
C THR A 86 -5.07 -2.59 4.29
N VAL A 87 -4.02 -3.28 4.69
CA VAL A 87 -2.93 -3.69 3.80
C VAL A 87 -2.83 -5.21 3.77
N THR A 88 -2.59 -5.76 2.59
CA THR A 88 -2.35 -7.20 2.39
C THR A 88 -1.13 -7.38 1.50
N ASP A 89 -0.28 -8.36 1.81
CA ASP A 89 0.72 -8.84 0.87
C ASP A 89 0.03 -9.48 -0.33
N ILE A 90 0.66 -9.37 -1.50
CA ILE A 90 0.21 -10.03 -2.72
C ILE A 90 1.40 -10.72 -3.37
N ALA A 91 1.26 -12.04 -3.54
CA ALA A 91 2.32 -12.90 -4.05
C ALA A 91 2.67 -12.64 -5.53
N LEU A 92 1.75 -12.07 -6.32
CA LEU A 92 1.99 -11.68 -7.70
C LEU A 92 1.43 -10.28 -7.97
N CYS A 93 2.29 -9.39 -8.48
CA CYS A 93 1.80 -8.20 -9.15
C CYS A 93 1.13 -8.61 -10.48
N PRO A 94 -0.07 -8.10 -10.80
CA PRO A 94 -0.67 -8.25 -12.13
C PRO A 94 0.25 -7.74 -13.26
N CYS A 95 1.17 -6.83 -12.94
CA CYS A 95 2.16 -6.27 -13.86
C CYS A 95 3.22 -7.30 -14.32
N CYS A 96 3.65 -8.23 -13.46
CA CYS A 96 4.68 -9.23 -13.80
C CYS A 96 4.09 -10.47 -14.51
N GLN A 97 2.77 -10.60 -14.62
CA GLN A 97 2.15 -11.64 -15.46
C GLN A 97 2.08 -11.24 -16.94
N HIS A 98 2.49 -10.01 -17.31
CA HIS A 98 2.32 -9.48 -18.67
C HIS A 98 3.61 -9.39 -19.51
N ASP A 99 4.75 -9.89 -19.05
CA ASP A 99 5.99 -9.95 -19.86
C ASP A 99 5.99 -11.15 -20.83
N GLY A 100 4.98 -11.22 -21.69
CA GLY A 100 4.84 -12.32 -22.63
C GLY A 100 3.81 -12.10 -23.73
N HIS A 101 3.91 -11.00 -24.50
CA HIS A 101 3.43 -10.99 -25.88
C HIS A 101 4.00 -9.81 -26.70
N GLU A 102 5.19 -9.98 -27.28
CA GLU A 102 5.44 -9.94 -28.74
C GLU A 102 6.93 -10.09 -29.09
#